data_AF-A0A7J3ZNV8-F1
#
_entry.id   AF-A0A7J3ZNV8-F1
#
_cell.length_a   1.000
_cell.length_b   1.000
_cell.length_c   1.000
_cell.angle_alpha   90.00
_cell.angle_beta   90.00
_cell.angle_gamma   90.00
#
_symmetry.space_group_name_H-M   'P 1'
#
loop_
_entity.id
_entity.type
_entity.pdbx_description
1 polymer ?
#
loop_
_entity_poly.entity_id
_entity_poly.type
_entity_poly.pdbx_seq_one_letter_code
_entity_poly.pdbx_strand_id
1 'polypeptide(L)' 'MDAISVCLHIIYTPKFRVETAEAGKHVLCEKPMATSLEEADIMVRAVRRAG' A
#
# COMPACT_ATOMS: atom_id res chain seq x y z
N MET A 1 -15.98 -3.39 4.90
CA MET A 1 -15.03 -3.44 3.78
C MET A 1 -13.69 -3.80 4.37
N ASP A 2 -13.24 -5.02 4.10
CA ASP A 2 -12.09 -5.65 4.75
C ASP A 2 -10.81 -5.54 3.90
N ALA A 3 -10.98 -5.27 2.61
CA ALA A 3 -9.90 -5.05 1.67
C ALA A 3 -10.24 -3.90 0.70
N ILE A 4 -9.21 -3.25 0.16
CA ILE A 4 -9.32 -2.31 -0.95
C ILE A 4 -8.45 -2.77 -2.13
N SER A 5 -8.88 -2.47 -3.35
CA SER A 5 -8.04 -2.55 -4.55
C SER A 5 -7.71 -1.14 -5.02
N VAL A 6 -6.43 -0.85 -5.22
CA VAL A 6 -5.97 0.48 -5.63
C VAL A 6 -5.66 0.48 -7.12
N CYS A 7 -6.61 0.98 -7.93
CA CYS A 7 -6.50 1.05 -9.39
C CYS A 7 -6.07 2.44 -9.92
N LEU A 8 -5.37 3.22 -9.10
CA LEU A 8 -4.85 4.55 -9.49
C LEU A 8 -3.43 4.43 -10.07
N HIS A 9 -3.01 5.46 -10.82
CA HIS A 9 -1.64 5.54 -11.32
C HIS A 9 -0.64 5.51 -10.15
N ILE A 10 0.45 4.76 -10.32
CA ILE A 10 1.37 4.37 -9.23
C ILE A 10 1.87 5.55 -8.39
N ILE A 11 2.11 6.72 -8.98
CA ILE A 11 2.59 7.93 -8.30
C ILE A 11 1.62 8.46 -7.23
N TYR A 12 0.33 8.15 -7.31
CA TYR A 12 -0.68 8.61 -6.35
C TYR A 12 -0.93 7.59 -5.24
N THR A 13 -0.55 6.34 -5.47
CA THR A 13 -0.87 5.22 -4.59
C THR A 13 -0.07 5.07 -3.29
N PRO A 14 1.16 5.61 -3.10
CA PRO A 14 1.96 5.26 -1.91
C PRO A 14 1.29 5.66 -0.61
N LYS A 15 0.73 6.87 -0.55
CA LYS A 15 0.02 7.38 0.64
C LYS A 15 -1.21 6.53 0.98
N PHE A 16 -2.05 6.25 -0.02
CA PHE A 16 -3.26 5.45 0.18
C PHE A 16 -2.96 4.04 0.70
N ARG A 17 -1.90 3.41 0.19
CA ARG A 17 -1.52 2.05 0.61
C ARG A 17 -1.04 2.02 2.05
N VAL A 18 -0.24 3.00 2.46
CA VAL A 18 0.22 3.14 3.85
C VAL A 18 -0.95 3.47 4.78
N GLU A 19 -1.76 4.48 4.46
CA GLU A 19 -2.92 4.87 5.27
C GLU A 19 -3.94 3.73 5.40
N THR A 20 -4.12 2.94 4.35
CA THR A 20 -5.05 1.80 4.40
C THR A 20 -4.51 0.64 5.23
N ALA A 21 -3.20 0.39 5.13
CA ALA A 21 -2.54 -0.56 6.02
C ALA A 21 -2.70 -0.11 7.48
N GLU A 22 -2.39 1.16 7.80
CA GLU A 22 -2.53 1.73 9.15
C GLU A 22 -3.99 1.72 9.65
N ALA A 23 -4.98 1.78 8.75
CA ALA A 23 -6.39 1.60 9.06
C ALA A 23 -6.79 0.14 9.33
N GLY A 24 -5.84 -0.80 9.34
CA GLY A 24 -6.07 -2.22 9.64
C GLY A 24 -6.80 -2.97 8.52
N LYS A 25 -6.69 -2.52 7.27
CA LYS A 25 -7.36 -3.13 6.12
C LYS A 25 -6.36 -3.77 5.17
N HIS A 26 -6.81 -4.81 4.47
CA HIS A 26 -6.00 -5.43 3.42
C HIS A 26 -5.94 -4.52 2.17
N VAL A 27 -4.76 -4.47 1.55
CA VAL A 27 -4.53 -3.67 0.34
C VAL A 27 -4.06 -4.58 -0.78
N LEU A 28 -4.81 -4.63 -1.88
CA LEU A 28 -4.36 -5.23 -3.13
C LEU A 28 -3.62 -4.17 -3.96
N CYS A 29 -2.33 -4.39 -4.18
CA CYS A 29 -1.51 -3.52 -5.01
C CYS A 29 -1.43 -4.07 -6.43
N GLU A 30 -1.94 -3.31 -7.40
CA GLU A 30 -1.68 -3.58 -8.81
C GLU A 30 -0.19 -3.44 -9.15
N LYS A 31 0.25 -4.17 -10.18
CA LYS A 31 1.61 -4.03 -10.70
C LYS A 31 1.75 -2.73 -11.52
N PRO A 32 2.85 -1.97 -11.36
CA PRO A 32 3.93 -2.18 -10.39
C PRO A 32 3.54 -1.79 -8.96
N MET A 33 4.09 -2.50 -7.97
CA MET A 33 3.84 -2.23 -6.57
C MET A 33 4.46 -0.91 -6.09
N ALA A 34 5.60 -0.47 -6.60
CA ALA A 34 6.23 0.80 -6.23
C ALA A 34 7.11 1.32 -7.37
N THR A 35 7.51 2.59 -7.32
CA THR A 35 8.44 3.15 -8.31
C THR A 35 9.91 2.95 -7.92
N SER A 36 10.17 2.64 -6.65
CA SER A 36 11.50 2.33 -6.11
C SER A 36 11.42 1.22 -5.05
N LEU A 37 12.57 0.59 -4.77
CA LEU A 37 12.67 -0.39 -3.68
C LEU A 37 12.45 0.26 -2.31
N GLU A 38 12.86 1.50 -2.13
CA GLU A 38 12.68 2.23 -0.88
C GLU A 38 11.19 2.49 -0.58
N GLU A 39 10.40 2.86 -1.58
CA GLU A 39 8.94 2.96 -1.45
C GLU A 39 8.30 1.60 -1.12
N ALA A 40 8.74 0.54 -1.79
CA ALA A 40 8.28 -0.81 -1.51
C ALA A 40 8.55 -1.20 -0.05
N ASP A 41 9.74 -0.92 0.46
CA ASP A 41 10.12 -1.21 1.85
C ASP A 41 9.29 -0.41 2.86
N ILE A 42 8.98 0.86 2.57
CA ILE A 42 8.09 1.68 3.40
C ILE A 42 6.70 1.02 3.50
N MET A 43 6.13 0.62 2.36
CA MET A 43 4.82 -0.04 2.33
C MET A 43 4.82 -1.37 3.09
N VAL A 44 5.82 -2.22 2.89
CA VAL A 44 5.95 -3.51 3.59
C VAL A 44 6.05 -3.31 5.10
N ARG A 45 6.82 -2.32 5.56
CA ARG A 45 6.90 -1.98 6.99
C ARG A 45 5.56 -1.48 7.54
N ALA A 46 4.83 -0.65 6.81
CA ALA A 46 3.52 -0.16 7.23
C ALA A 46 2.53 -1.32 7.43
N VAL A 47 2.45 -2.24 6.46
CA VAL A 47 1.60 -3.44 6.55
C VAL A 47 2.00 -4.30 7.75
N ARG A 48 3.30 -4.63 7.89
CA ARG A 48 3.79 -5.45 9.02
C ARG A 48 3.52 -4.85 10.40
N ARG A 49 3.47 -3.52 10.51
CA ARG A 49 3.15 -2.82 11.76
C ARG A 49 1.66 -2.84 12.08
N ALA A 50 0.82 -2.90 11.05
CA ALA A 50 -0.63 -2.89 11.19
C ALA A 50 -1.22 -4.24 11.62
N GLY A 51 -0.53 -5.35 11.34
CA GLY A 51 -0.95 -6.72 11.68
C GLY A 51 -1.11 -7.58 10.43
#